data_AF-A0A520NCX5-F1
#
_entry.id   AF-A0A520NCX5-F1
#
_cell.length_a   1.000
_cell.length_b   1.000
_cell.length_c   1.000
_cell.angle_alpha   90.00
_cell.angle_beta   90.00
_cell.angle_gamma   90.00
#
_symmetry.space_group_name_H-M   'P 1'
#
loop_
_entity.id
_entity.type
_entity.pdbx_description
1 polymer ?
#
loop_
_entity_poly.entity_id
_entity_poly.type
_entity_poly.pdbx_seq_one_letter_code
_entity_poly.pdbx_strand_id
1 'polypeptide(L)' 'LKGVAVSSGSACSSGKVTASHVLSAMGHAPTQAQSALRFSTGWNTTDADIVSLADVMRSFS' A
#
# COMPACT_ATOMS: atom_id res chain seq x y z
N LEU A 1 1.50 18.16 -6.32
CA LEU A 1 1.13 17.27 -5.20
C LEU A 1 -0.28 16.74 -5.46
N LYS A 2 -0.47 15.43 -5.67
CA LYS A 2 -1.75 14.81 -6.08
C LYS A 2 -2.70 14.52 -4.89
N GLY A 3 -2.97 15.50 -4.01
CA GLY A 3 -4.09 15.47 -3.05
C GLY A 3 -4.18 14.35 -1.99
N VAL A 4 -3.39 13.29 -2.07
CA VAL A 4 -3.39 12.17 -1.12
C VAL A 4 -2.26 12.38 -0.12
N ALA A 5 -2.61 12.62 1.14
CA ALA A 5 -1.66 12.65 2.24
C ALA A 5 -1.22 11.21 2.58
N VAL A 6 -0.18 10.73 1.89
CA VAL A 6 0.49 9.47 2.22
C VAL A 6 1.58 9.79 3.23
N SER A 7 1.42 9.36 4.47
CA SER A 7 2.52 9.37 5.44
C SER A 7 3.39 8.14 5.20
N SER A 8 4.71 8.31 5.05
CA SER A 8 5.67 7.21 5.21
C SER A 8 5.89 6.84 6.68
N GLY A 9 4.95 7.21 7.55
CA GLY A 9 4.99 6.97 8.99
C GLY A 9 5.23 5.49 9.31
N SER A 10 6.36 5.25 9.98
CA SER A 10 6.84 4.01 10.63
C SER A 10 7.01 2.73 9.78
N ALA A 11 6.39 2.59 8.62
CA ALA A 11 6.50 1.37 7.80
C ALA A 11 7.95 1.10 7.31
N CYS A 12 8.77 2.14 7.16
CA CYS A 12 10.17 2.02 6.75
C CYS A 12 11.16 1.77 7.90
N SER A 13 10.75 1.77 9.18
CA SER A 13 11.70 1.68 10.31
C SER A 13 12.00 0.26 10.78
N SER A 14 11.39 -0.78 10.19
CA SER A 14 11.75 -2.17 10.49
C SER A 14 12.80 -2.61 9.47
N GLY A 15 14.08 -2.60 9.86
CA GLY A 15 15.26 -2.84 9.01
C GLY A 15 15.36 -4.25 8.39
N LYS A 16 14.26 -4.84 7.94
CA LYS A 16 14.20 -6.08 7.18
C LYS A 16 12.93 -6.06 6.32
N VAL A 17 13.08 -5.77 5.03
CA VAL A 17 12.02 -5.98 4.02
C VAL A 17 11.88 -7.48 3.78
N THR A 18 11.40 -8.19 4.79
CA THR A 18 11.02 -9.60 4.68
C THR A 18 9.64 -9.69 4.08
N ALA A 19 9.44 -10.63 3.15
CA ALA A 19 8.15 -10.90 2.54
C ALA A 19 7.08 -11.10 3.62
N SER A 20 5.89 -10.54 3.41
CA SER A 20 4.78 -10.67 4.36
C SER A 20 4.40 -12.13 4.55
N HIS A 21 4.50 -12.62 5.80
CA HIS A 21 4.12 -14.00 6.14
C HIS A 21 2.64 -14.30 5.83
N VAL A 22 1.76 -13.28 5.91
CA VAL A 22 0.35 -13.41 5.53
C VAL A 22 0.20 -13.60 4.03
N LEU A 23 0.90 -12.81 3.21
CA LEU A 23 0.86 -12.96 1.75
C LEU A 23 1.43 -14.31 1.31
N SER A 24 2.51 -14.77 1.96
CA SER A 24 3.05 -16.11 1.74
C SER A 24 2.05 -17.21 2.10
N ALA A 25 1.32 -17.09 3.21
CA ALA A 25 0.29 -18.05 3.61
C ALA A 25 -0.91 -18.05 2.65
N MET A 26 -1.21 -16.93 1.99
CA MET A 26 -2.20 -16.85 0.90
C MET A 26 -1.69 -17.42 -0.42
N GLY A 27 -0.44 -17.90 -0.50
CA GLY A 27 0.14 -18.53 -1.69
C GLY A 27 0.77 -17.55 -2.69
N HIS A 28 1.01 -16.29 -2.31
CA HIS A 28 1.72 -15.35 -3.18
C HIS A 28 3.21 -15.66 -3.27
N ALA A 29 3.78 -15.47 -4.45
CA ALA A 29 5.22 -15.63 -4.66
C ALA A 29 6.01 -14.60 -3.81
N PRO A 30 7.23 -14.92 -3.35
CA PRO A 30 8.03 -14.01 -2.54
C PRO A 30 8.26 -12.63 -3.18
N THR A 31 8.41 -12.58 -4.50
CA THR A 31 8.56 -11.34 -5.26
C THR A 31 7.32 -10.46 -5.19
N GLN A 32 6.13 -11.04 -5.31
CA GLN A 32 4.86 -10.33 -5.17
C GLN A 32 4.62 -9.87 -3.73
N ALA A 33 4.97 -10.72 -2.76
CA ALA A 33 4.81 -10.42 -1.34
C ALA A 33 5.74 -9.29 -0.84
N GLN A 34 6.87 -9.06 -1.52
CA GLN A 34 7.80 -7.96 -1.25
C GLN A 34 7.35 -6.63 -1.86
N SER A 35 6.56 -6.65 -2.92
CA SER A 35 6.07 -5.46 -3.62
C SER A 35 4.68 -5.00 -3.19
N ALA A 36 4.14 -5.58 -2.12
CA ALA A 36 2.79 -5.27 -1.67
C ALA A 36 2.71 -3.92 -0.93
N LEU A 37 1.73 -3.11 -1.31
CA LEU A 37 1.37 -1.87 -0.62
C LEU A 37 0.05 -2.07 0.10
N ARG A 38 -0.01 -1.65 1.38
CA ARG A 38 -1.23 -1.65 2.17
C ARG A 38 -1.69 -0.21 2.43
N PHE A 39 -2.95 0.06 2.08
CA PHE A 39 -3.64 1.29 2.43
C PHE A 39 -4.71 0.97 3.48
N SER A 40 -4.92 1.88 4.43
CA SER A 40 -6.02 1.79 5.41
C SER A 40 -6.83 3.07 5.35
N THR A 41 -8.15 2.96 5.35
CA THR A 41 -9.09 4.08 5.24
C THR A 41 -9.77 4.33 6.59
N GLY A 42 -10.15 5.57 6.85
CA GLY A 42 -10.90 5.97 8.05
C GLY A 42 -12.36 6.30 7.73
N TRP A 43 -13.15 6.58 8.77
CA TRP A 43 -14.59 6.90 8.67
C TRP A 43 -14.91 8.12 7.79
N ASN A 44 -13.95 9.01 7.54
CA ASN A 44 -14.11 10.21 6.71
C ASN A 44 -13.64 10.01 5.27
N THR A 45 -13.22 8.78 4.90
CA THR A 45 -12.78 8.50 3.54
C THR A 45 -13.99 8.46 2.62
N THR A 46 -13.91 9.17 1.51
CA THR A 46 -14.97 9.22 0.49
C THR A 46 -14.61 8.39 -0.72
N ASP A 47 -15.59 8.05 -1.55
CA ASP A 47 -15.35 7.34 -2.82
C ASP A 47 -14.41 8.12 -3.75
N ALA A 48 -14.49 9.46 -3.73
CA ALA A 48 -13.61 10.33 -4.50
C ALA A 48 -12.13 10.15 -4.10
N ASP A 49 -11.86 9.92 -2.81
CA ASP A 49 -10.50 9.65 -2.32
C ASP A 49 -9.96 8.32 -2.85
N ILE A 50 -10.83 7.30 -2.92
CA ILE A 50 -10.48 5.97 -3.45
C ILE A 50 -10.21 6.03 -4.96
N VAL A 51 -11.04 6.75 -5.70
CA VAL A 51 -10.86 6.96 -7.15
C VAL A 51 -9.54 7.69 -7.41
N SER A 52 -9.28 8.77 -6.67
CA SER A 52 -8.03 9.54 -6.76
C SER A 52 -6.80 8.66 -6.46
N LEU A 53 -6.85 7.85 -5.39
CA LEU A 53 -5.79 6.89 -5.07
C LEU A 53 -5.55 5.89 -6.20
N ALA A 54 -6.62 5.31 -6.76
CA ALA A 54 -6.51 4.35 -7.86
C ALA A 54 -5.87 4.97 -9.11
N ASP A 55 -6.23 6.21 -9.47
CA ASP A 55 -5.66 6.92 -10.61
C ASP A 55 -4.17 7.25 -10.39
N VAL A 56 -3.81 7.61 -9.16
CA VAL A 56 -2.41 7.79 -8.76
C VAL A 56 -1.65 6.47 -8.91
N MET A 57 -2.16 5.36 -8.38
CA MET A 57 -1.49 4.05 -8.47
C MET A 57 -1.29 3.58 -9.91
N ARG A 58 -2.28 3.79 -10.79
CA ARG A 58 -2.15 3.47 -12.23
C ARG A 58 -1.04 4.27 -12.92
N SER A 59 -0.74 5.48 -12.45
CA SER A 59 0.34 6.30 -13.02
C SER A 59 1.76 5.84 -12.62
N PHE A 60 1.88 4.88 -11.69
CA PHE A 60 3.15 4.27 -11.29
C PHE A 60 3.39 2.89 -11.94
N SER A 61 2.44 2.39 -12.72
CA SER A 61 2.57 1.15 -13.49
C SER A 61 3.06 1.42 -14.90
#